data_AF-W9V6Z8-F1
#
_entry.id   AF-W9V6Z8-F1
#
_cell.length_a   1.000
_cell.length_b   1.000
_cell.length_c   1.000
_cell.angle_alpha   90.00
_cell.angle_beta   90.00
_cell.angle_gamma   90.00
#
_symmetry.space_group_name_H-M   'P 1'
#
loop_
_entity.id
_entity.type
_entity.pdbx_description
1 polymer ?
#
loop_
_entity_poly.entity_id
_entity_poly.type
_entity_poly.pdbx_seq_one_letter_code
_entity_poly.pdbx_strand_id
1 'polypeptide(L)'
;MHGQRRRQGRGAPMKIYQVERPLVATNRIPGLEHKHLQVVRDGSASAVAVDSVGCTPGDWVICVGSSAAREAAGSKEYPSDLTIVGIIDHWPPQEDA
;
A
#
# COMPACT_ATOMS: atom_id res chain seq x y z
N MET A 1 -25.81 30.50 -12.43
CA MET A 1 -26.11 29.27 -11.65
C MET A 1 -24.79 28.56 -11.35
N HIS A 2 -24.18 28.86 -10.21
CA HIS A 2 -22.91 28.27 -9.80
C HIS A 2 -23.19 26.93 -9.12
N GLY A 3 -23.13 25.84 -9.90
CA GLY A 3 -23.23 24.48 -9.38
C GLY A 3 -22.06 24.20 -8.44
N GLN A 4 -22.34 24.13 -7.13
CA GLN A 4 -21.39 23.65 -6.14
C GLN A 4 -20.97 22.22 -6.51
N ARG A 5 -19.75 22.09 -7.04
CA ARG A 5 -19.08 20.79 -7.12
C ARG A 5 -18.81 20.33 -5.70
N ARG A 6 -19.70 19.47 -5.17
CA ARG A 6 -19.41 18.68 -3.98
C ARG A 6 -18.22 17.78 -4.30
N ARG A 7 -17.00 18.22 -3.97
CA ARG A 7 -15.85 17.32 -3.86
C ARG A 7 -16.13 16.44 -2.65
N GLN A 8 -16.76 15.29 -2.88
CA GLN A 8 -16.75 14.19 -1.91
C GLN A 8 -15.30 13.68 -1.82
N GLY A 9 -14.48 14.37 -1.04
CA GLY A 9 -13.16 13.89 -0.64
C GLY A 9 -13.33 12.86 0.48
N ARG A 10 -13.93 11.71 0.20
CA ARG A 10 -13.66 10.53 1.03
C ARG A 10 -12.32 10.00 0.58
N GLY A 11 -11.26 10.30 1.34
CA GLY A 11 -10.03 9.53 1.22
C GLY A 11 -10.40 8.05 1.24
N ALA A 12 -9.92 7.28 0.27
CA ALA A 12 -10.16 5.84 0.28
C ALA A 12 -9.66 5.29 1.63
N PRO A 13 -10.45 4.48 2.34
CA PRO A 13 -10.04 3.93 3.61
C PRO A 13 -8.75 3.11 3.44
N MET A 14 -8.00 2.93 4.52
CA MET A 14 -6.92 1.95 4.55
C MET A 14 -7.46 0.57 4.15
N LYS A 15 -6.62 -0.22 3.51
CA LYS A 15 -6.99 -1.53 2.96
C LYS A 15 -6.13 -2.62 3.54
N ILE A 16 -6.70 -3.82 3.60
CA ILE A 16 -5.99 -5.03 3.98
C ILE A 16 -5.51 -5.72 2.71
N TYR A 17 -4.26 -6.15 2.70
CA TYR A 17 -3.70 -6.99 1.65
C TYR A 17 -2.95 -8.17 2.27
N GLN A 18 -2.72 -9.22 1.48
CA GLN A 18 -1.69 -10.22 1.78
C GLN A 18 -0.45 -9.95 0.93
N VAL A 19 0.74 -10.00 1.53
CA VAL A 19 2.01 -9.90 0.80
C VAL A 19 2.22 -11.18 0.00
N GLU A 20 2.37 -11.05 -1.31
CA GLU A 20 2.61 -12.18 -2.21
C GLU A 20 4.11 -12.48 -2.32
N ARG A 21 4.92 -11.45 -2.63
CA ARG A 21 6.37 -11.59 -2.86
C ARG A 21 7.08 -10.24 -2.93
N PRO A 22 8.41 -10.21 -2.71
CA PRO A 22 9.22 -9.04 -3.04
C PRO A 22 9.14 -8.67 -4.53
N LEU A 23 9.24 -7.38 -4.81
CA LEU A 23 9.39 -6.85 -6.16
C LEU A 23 10.75 -6.14 -6.27
N VAL A 24 11.53 -6.52 -7.28
CA VAL A 24 12.82 -5.90 -7.58
C VAL A 24 12.71 -5.13 -8.89
N ALA A 25 12.90 -3.80 -8.82
CA ALA A 25 12.97 -2.92 -9.98
C ALA A 25 14.39 -2.35 -10.11
N THR A 26 15.14 -2.84 -11.10
CA THR A 26 16.56 -2.44 -11.32
C THR A 26 16.71 -1.17 -12.15
N ASN A 27 15.71 -0.81 -12.95
CA ASN A 27 15.66 0.44 -13.71
C ASN A 27 14.44 1.27 -13.26
N ARG A 28 14.68 2.44 -12.68
CA ARG A 28 13.65 3.27 -12.03
C ARG A 28 14.04 4.74 -12.02
N ILE A 29 13.04 5.62 -11.90
CA ILE A 29 13.30 7.06 -11.73
C ILE A 29 14.07 7.31 -10.42
N PRO A 30 14.93 8.33 -10.34
CA PRO A 30 15.72 8.60 -9.14
C PRO A 30 14.88 8.79 -7.87
N GLY A 31 13.71 9.43 -8.00
CA GLY A 31 12.81 9.71 -6.87
C GLY A 31 12.13 8.49 -6.23
N LEU A 32 12.17 7.31 -6.87
CA LEU A 32 11.70 6.06 -6.23
C LEU A 32 12.72 5.49 -5.24
N GLU A 33 13.94 6.06 -5.23
CA GLU A 33 15.04 5.70 -4.33
C GLU A 33 15.30 4.19 -4.28
N HIS A 34 15.82 3.67 -3.17
CA HIS A 34 16.08 2.24 -2.92
C HIS A 34 15.10 1.62 -1.91
N LYS A 35 13.85 2.10 -1.86
CA LYS A 35 12.83 1.53 -0.97
C LYS A 35 12.49 0.09 -1.35
N HIS A 36 12.14 -0.70 -0.33
CA HIS A 36 11.61 -2.05 -0.53
C HIS A 36 10.21 -1.98 -1.15
N LEU A 37 9.95 -2.87 -2.10
CA LEU A 37 8.67 -2.99 -2.79
C LEU A 37 8.16 -4.41 -2.64
N GLN A 38 6.86 -4.53 -2.40
CA GLN A 38 6.17 -5.81 -2.29
C GLN A 38 5.05 -5.87 -3.33
N VAL A 39 4.84 -7.05 -3.91
CA VAL A 39 3.57 -7.37 -4.56
C VAL A 39 2.60 -7.79 -3.46
N VAL A 40 1.43 -7.16 -3.42
CA VAL A 40 0.38 -7.41 -2.44
C VAL A 40 -0.94 -7.74 -3.14
N ARG A 41 -1.79 -8.56 -2.52
CA ARG A 41 -3.06 -9.03 -3.10
C ARG A 41 -4.28 -8.70 -2.23
N ASP A 42 -5.35 -8.31 -2.92
CA ASP A 42 -6.71 -8.16 -2.40
C ASP A 42 -7.63 -9.02 -3.29
N GLY A 43 -7.94 -10.24 -2.83
CA GLY A 43 -8.57 -11.26 -3.65
C GLY A 43 -7.73 -11.61 -4.89
N SER A 44 -8.32 -11.45 -6.09
CA SER A 44 -7.63 -11.70 -7.36
C SER A 44 -6.82 -10.51 -7.88
N ALA A 45 -6.95 -9.33 -7.27
CA ALA A 45 -6.26 -8.13 -7.71
C ALA A 45 -4.87 -8.05 -7.07
N SER A 46 -3.84 -7.81 -7.89
CA SER A 46 -2.47 -7.56 -7.44
C SER A 46 -2.15 -6.07 -7.51
N ALA A 47 -1.40 -5.58 -6.53
CA ALA A 47 -0.87 -4.22 -6.47
C ALA A 47 0.60 -4.23 -6.04
N VAL A 48 1.29 -3.11 -6.25
CA VAL A 48 2.65 -2.90 -5.74
C VAL A 48 2.57 -1.89 -4.60
N ALA A 49 3.15 -2.23 -3.45
CA ALA A 49 3.21 -1.35 -2.30
C ALA A 49 4.66 -1.10 -1.88
N VAL A 50 4.93 0.12 -1.41
CA VAL A 50 6.17 0.43 -0.69
C VAL A 50 6.13 -0.25 0.66
N ASP A 51 7.22 -0.90 1.05
CA ASP A 51 7.37 -1.56 2.33
C ASP A 51 8.23 -0.71 3.26
N SER A 52 7.57 0.02 4.16
CA SER A 52 8.20 0.80 5.22
C SER A 52 8.36 0.01 6.52
N VAL A 53 7.91 -1.24 6.58
CA VAL A 53 7.75 -2.02 7.82
C VAL A 53 8.71 -3.20 7.89
N GLY A 54 9.05 -3.81 6.76
CA GLY A 54 9.90 -5.01 6.68
C GLY A 54 9.08 -6.30 6.61
N CYS A 55 8.06 -6.32 5.75
CA CYS A 55 7.16 -7.45 5.57
C CYS A 55 7.78 -8.60 4.76
N THR A 56 7.17 -9.77 4.88
CA THR A 56 7.56 -11.02 4.22
C THR A 56 6.35 -11.66 3.52
N PRO A 57 6.57 -12.54 2.52
CA PRO A 57 5.50 -13.27 1.86
C PRO A 57 4.59 -14.01 2.84
N GLY A 58 3.28 -13.84 2.68
CA GLY A 58 2.26 -14.41 3.56
C GLY A 58 1.73 -13.45 4.63
N ASP A 59 2.49 -12.41 4.97
CA ASP A 59 2.04 -11.40 5.94
C ASP A 59 0.77 -10.72 5.48
N TRP A 60 -0.16 -10.55 6.41
CA TRP A 60 -1.32 -9.69 6.21
C TRP A 60 -0.99 -8.30 6.68
N VAL A 61 -1.32 -7.30 5.87
CA VAL A 61 -0.81 -5.95 6.05
C VAL A 61 -1.88 -4.90 5.88
N ILE A 62 -1.69 -3.79 6.56
CA ILE A 62 -2.47 -2.57 6.37
C ILE A 62 -1.72 -1.70 5.37
N CYS A 63 -2.37 -1.36 4.27
CA CYS A 63 -1.88 -0.41 3.28
C CYS A 63 -2.68 0.89 3.33
N VAL A 64 -1.98 2.00 3.26
CA VAL A 64 -2.56 3.33 3.02
C VAL A 64 -2.34 3.73 1.56
N GLY A 65 -3.39 4.26 0.93
CA GLY A 65 -3.34 4.69 -0.46
C GLY A 65 -3.40 6.20 -0.65
N SER A 66 -3.38 6.65 -1.91
CA SER A 66 -3.56 8.04 -2.31
C SER A 66 -2.48 8.96 -1.70
N SER A 67 -2.80 10.24 -1.46
CA SER A 67 -1.83 11.25 -1.03
C SER A 67 -1.10 10.93 0.28
N ALA A 68 -1.72 10.15 1.17
CA ALA A 68 -1.16 9.75 2.46
C ALA A 68 -0.07 8.68 2.34
N ALA A 69 -0.05 7.91 1.24
CA ALA A 69 0.98 6.89 1.00
C ALA A 69 2.41 7.47 0.93
N ARG A 70 2.53 8.70 0.44
CA ARG A 70 3.81 9.42 0.34
C ARG A 70 4.40 9.70 1.71
N GLU A 71 3.58 10.24 2.62
CA GLU A 71 3.98 10.48 4.01
C GLU A 71 4.37 9.18 4.71
N ALA A 72 3.61 8.10 4.50
CA ALA A 72 3.93 6.77 5.02
C ALA A 72 5.21 6.16 4.41
N ALA A 73 5.57 6.54 3.19
CA ALA A 73 6.85 6.15 2.56
C ALA A 73 8.04 6.97 3.09
N GLY A 74 7.78 7.98 3.92
CA GLY A 74 8.77 8.81 4.62
C GLY A 74 8.90 10.24 4.09
N SER A 75 8.20 10.62 3.01
CA SER A 75 8.25 11.99 2.47
C SER A 75 7.04 12.33 1.60
N LYS A 76 6.50 13.56 1.73
CA LYS A 76 5.41 14.08 0.88
C LYS A 76 5.76 14.13 -0.61
N GLU A 77 7.06 14.16 -0.93
CA GLU A 77 7.56 14.20 -2.30
C GLU A 77 7.80 12.81 -2.89
N TYR A 78 7.83 11.75 -2.07
CA TYR A 78 8.06 10.39 -2.54
C TYR A 78 6.92 9.95 -3.47
N PRO A 79 7.20 9.32 -4.63
CA PRO A 79 6.19 8.97 -5.63
C PRO A 79 5.48 7.64 -5.29
N SER A 80 4.85 7.56 -4.10
CA SER A 80 4.01 6.42 -3.69
C SER A 80 2.53 6.75 -3.76
N ASP A 81 1.72 5.82 -4.27
CA ASP A 81 0.27 5.81 -4.16
C ASP A 81 -0.27 4.66 -3.28
N LEU A 82 0.61 3.77 -2.80
CA LEU A 82 0.31 2.67 -1.89
C LEU A 82 1.54 2.30 -1.04
N THR A 83 1.38 2.35 0.28
CA THR A 83 2.45 2.04 1.24
C THR A 83 1.94 1.17 2.37
N ILE A 84 2.70 0.14 2.74
CA ILE A 84 2.45 -0.72 3.90
C ILE A 84 2.81 0.06 5.17
N VAL A 85 1.89 0.10 6.13
CA VAL A 85 2.03 0.82 7.40
C VAL A 85 1.96 -0.08 8.64
N GLY A 86 1.64 -1.37 8.47
CA GLY A 86 1.67 -2.33 9.57
C GLY A 86 1.41 -3.75 9.11
N ILE A 87 1.90 -4.71 9.89
CA ILE A 87 1.60 -6.14 9.80
C ILE A 87 0.43 -6.44 10.76
N ILE A 88 -0.46 -7.34 10.36
CA ILE A 88 -1.61 -7.79 11.12
C ILE A 88 -1.27 -9.16 11.71
N ASP A 89 -1.19 -9.23 13.05
CA ASP A 89 -0.73 -10.45 13.74
C ASP A 89 -1.65 -11.68 13.54
N HIS A 90 -2.96 -11.45 13.42
CA HIS A 90 -3.97 -12.52 13.39
C HIS A 90 -5.00 -12.30 12.26
N TRP A 91 -4.62 -12.62 11.01
CA TRP A 91 -5.48 -12.47 9.83
C TRP A 91 -5.11 -13.47 8.71
N PRO A 92 -6.06 -13.99 7.93
CA PRO A 92 -7.34 -14.52 8.37
C PRO A 92 -7.06 -15.84 9.10
N PRO A 93 -7.44 -16.00 10.38
CA PRO A 93 -7.17 -17.26 11.06
C PRO A 93 -8.17 -18.35 10.64
N GLN A 94 -7.59 -19.49 10.23
CA GLN A 94 -8.08 -20.87 10.02
C GLN A 94 -9.45 -21.08 9.36
N GLU A 95 -9.44 -21.80 8.23
CA GLU A 95 -10.61 -22.41 7.60
C GLU A 95 -11.48 -23.10 8.66
N ASP A 96 -12.61 -22.50 9.02
CA ASP A 96 -13.80 -23.11 9.63
C ASP A 96 -14.88 -22.03 9.90
N ALA A 97 -15.72 -21.76 8.90
CA ALA A 97 -17.09 -21.26 9.03
C ALA A 97 -17.95 -21.74 7.87
#